data_AF-A0A7J4GX52-F1
#
_entry.id   AF-A0A7J4GX52-F1
#
_cell.length_a   1.000
_cell.length_b   1.000
_cell.length_c   1.000
_cell.angle_alpha   90.00
_cell.angle_beta   90.00
_cell.angle_gamma   90.00
#
_symmetry.space_group_name_H-M   'P 1'
#
loop_
_entity.id
_entity.type
_entity.pdbx_description
1 polymer ?
#
loop_
_entity_poly.entity_id
_entity_poly.type
_entity_poly.pdbx_seq_one_letter_code
_entity_poly.pdbx_strand_id
1 'polypeptide(L)'
;MARTKSVILVLLLLVSSLSGIAFSFDQKDTVEGLSPTQQEVLDELSSSIYVGGSFSTSPWDWVVGGGGQGLGIVADSNGNAYVTGYFSGTVSFGNTSLTSSGTADIFIAKLSSSGSWLWAVKAGGSDHDEGSGIAVDSSGDTYITGHFSSPSATFGNTSLSISGINSIFVAKISSTGSWQWAKGAGSANSNNYDEGRGISVSSNGEVAITGCIAGDTSFGTYSLTHDGEQDGFVATLDINGTWLSAALIGGSSDAHGNTVILDSQGNAYVSGFFAYKATFGNIN
;
A
#
# COMPACT_ATOMS: atom_id res chain seq x y z
N MET A 1 -17.82 -9.94 -31.84
CA MET A 1 -17.82 -10.06 -30.37
C MET A 1 -17.88 -8.66 -29.79
N ALA A 2 -19.08 -8.17 -29.49
CA ALA A 2 -19.32 -6.80 -29.06
C ALA A 2 -19.67 -6.79 -27.57
N ARG A 3 -19.03 -5.88 -26.83
CA ARG A 3 -19.27 -5.63 -25.40
C ARG A 3 -20.70 -5.11 -25.22
N THR A 4 -21.52 -5.80 -24.41
CA THR A 4 -22.81 -5.28 -23.97
C THR A 4 -22.55 -4.17 -22.95
N LYS A 5 -22.78 -2.91 -23.34
CA LYS A 5 -22.94 -1.81 -22.38
C LYS A 5 -24.33 -1.97 -21.78
N SER A 6 -24.41 -2.25 -20.48
CA SER A 6 -25.67 -2.16 -19.74
C SER A 6 -26.05 -0.68 -19.64
N VAL A 7 -27.06 -0.28 -20.41
CA VAL A 7 -27.75 1.00 -20.25
C VAL A 7 -28.70 0.82 -19.07
N ILE A 8 -28.38 1.45 -17.94
CA ILE A 8 -29.33 1.62 -16.84
C ILE A 8 -30.35 2.66 -17.31
N LEU A 9 -31.56 2.21 -17.61
CA LEU A 9 -32.70 3.09 -17.89
C LEU A 9 -33.29 3.52 -16.55
N VAL A 10 -32.85 4.66 -16.02
CA VAL A 10 -33.52 5.31 -14.89
C VAL A 10 -34.82 5.93 -15.41
N LEU A 11 -35.96 5.39 -15.01
CA LEU A 11 -37.26 5.98 -15.31
C LEU A 11 -37.46 7.22 -14.41
N LEU A 12 -37.16 8.39 -14.95
CA LEU A 12 -37.50 9.68 -14.35
C LEU A 12 -39.01 9.91 -14.56
N LEU A 13 -39.84 9.68 -13.54
CA LEU A 13 -41.21 10.19 -13.52
C LEU A 13 -41.16 11.66 -13.04
N LEU A 14 -41.22 12.57 -14.01
CA LEU A 14 -41.49 13.98 -13.80
C LEU A 14 -42.86 14.15 -13.13
N VAL A 15 -42.86 14.42 -11.82
CA VAL A 15 -43.96 15.16 -11.18
C VAL A 15 -43.37 16.48 -10.71
N SER A 16 -43.60 17.50 -11.54
CA SER A 16 -43.28 18.88 -11.23
C SER A 16 -44.07 19.37 -10.00
N SER A 17 -43.35 20.13 -9.16
CA SER A 17 -43.83 20.95 -8.06
C SER A 17 -44.54 20.23 -6.90
N LEU A 18 -43.76 19.85 -5.89
CA LEU A 18 -44.00 20.16 -4.48
C LEU A 18 -42.70 19.89 -3.71
N SER A 19 -42.18 20.90 -3.02
CA SER A 19 -41.00 20.82 -2.17
C SER A 19 -41.27 19.93 -0.95
N GLY A 20 -40.38 18.96 -0.70
CA GLY A 20 -40.22 18.36 0.64
C GLY A 20 -40.86 17.00 0.88
N ILE A 21 -40.78 16.04 -0.05
CA ILE A 21 -41.13 14.63 0.25
C ILE A 21 -39.90 13.76 0.00
N ALA A 22 -39.35 13.20 1.07
CA ALA A 22 -38.46 12.04 1.00
C ALA A 22 -39.35 10.79 0.97
N PHE A 23 -39.23 9.96 -0.07
CA PHE A 23 -39.87 8.65 -0.10
C PHE A 23 -38.88 7.61 0.43
N SER A 24 -39.26 6.96 1.53
CA SER A 24 -38.67 5.72 1.98
C SER A 24 -39.63 4.61 1.55
N PHE A 25 -39.20 3.71 0.68
CA PHE A 25 -39.94 2.47 0.45
C PHE A 25 -39.56 1.49 1.56
N ASP A 26 -40.45 1.31 2.54
CA ASP A 26 -40.44 0.12 3.38
C ASP A 26 -41.19 -1.00 2.65
N GLN A 27 -40.84 -2.27 2.89
CA GLN A 27 -41.22 -3.41 2.07
C GLN A 27 -42.70 -3.82 2.21
N LYS A 28 -43.61 -2.90 2.61
CA LYS A 28 -45.01 -3.24 2.84
C LYS A 28 -46.03 -2.12 2.73
N ASP A 29 -45.80 -1.11 1.89
CA ASP A 29 -46.89 -0.20 1.53
C ASP A 29 -47.83 -0.89 0.54
N THR A 30 -49.02 -1.26 1.01
CA THR A 30 -50.12 -1.71 0.17
C THR A 30 -50.86 -0.47 -0.32
N VAL A 31 -50.89 -0.26 -1.65
CA VAL A 31 -51.67 0.83 -2.24
C VAL A 31 -53.13 0.37 -2.33
N GLU A 32 -53.97 0.84 -1.41
CA GLU A 32 -55.41 0.57 -1.47
C GLU A 32 -56.11 1.46 -2.52
N GLY A 33 -57.15 0.92 -3.18
CA GLY A 33 -58.00 1.68 -4.12
C GLY A 33 -57.63 1.56 -5.60
N LEU A 34 -56.76 0.64 -5.98
CA LEU A 34 -56.40 0.38 -7.37
C LEU A 34 -57.56 -0.26 -8.15
N SER A 35 -57.73 0.13 -9.41
CA SER A 35 -58.62 -0.59 -10.33
C SER A 35 -58.03 -1.98 -10.66
N PRO A 36 -58.85 -2.96 -11.04
CA PRO A 36 -58.36 -4.30 -11.38
C PRO A 36 -57.23 -4.31 -12.42
N THR A 37 -57.31 -3.43 -13.42
CA THR A 37 -56.27 -3.24 -14.45
C THR A 37 -54.99 -2.60 -13.92
N GLN A 38 -55.05 -1.76 -12.88
CA GLN A 38 -53.87 -1.19 -12.24
C GLN A 38 -53.17 -2.24 -11.36
N GLN A 39 -53.96 -3.13 -10.74
CA GLN A 39 -53.42 -4.26 -9.97
C GLN A 39 -52.71 -5.27 -10.88
N GLU A 40 -53.27 -5.60 -12.04
CA GLU A 40 -52.62 -6.50 -13.01
C GLU A 40 -51.28 -5.96 -13.52
N VAL A 41 -51.17 -4.64 -13.76
CA VAL A 41 -49.90 -4.00 -14.16
C VAL A 41 -48.87 -4.02 -13.03
N LEU A 42 -49.29 -3.84 -11.77
CA LEU A 42 -48.41 -3.94 -10.60
C LEU A 42 -47.93 -5.39 -10.37
N ASP A 43 -48.78 -6.38 -10.61
CA ASP A 43 -48.44 -7.78 -10.46
C ASP A 43 -47.46 -8.24 -11.57
N GLU A 44 -47.62 -7.76 -12.81
CA GLU A 44 -46.65 -7.99 -13.89
C GLU A 44 -45.29 -7.32 -13.60
N LEU A 45 -45.28 -6.09 -13.09
CA LEU A 45 -44.05 -5.34 -12.76
C LEU A 45 -43.31 -5.89 -11.53
N SER A 46 -44.04 -6.35 -10.52
CA SER A 46 -43.45 -6.94 -9.30
C SER A 46 -42.85 -8.33 -9.56
N SER A 47 -43.39 -9.08 -10.52
CA SER A 47 -42.82 -10.36 -10.95
C SER A 47 -41.48 -10.21 -11.71
N SER A 48 -41.20 -9.02 -12.24
CA SER A 48 -40.01 -8.72 -13.05
C SER A 48 -38.98 -7.83 -12.33
N ILE A 49 -39.32 -7.29 -11.16
CA ILE A 49 -38.43 -6.50 -10.31
C ILE A 49 -38.32 -7.18 -8.94
N TYR A 50 -37.34 -8.07 -8.80
CA TYR A 50 -36.92 -8.57 -7.50
C TYR A 50 -35.98 -7.54 -6.86
N VAL A 51 -36.48 -6.60 -6.04
CA VAL A 51 -35.62 -5.85 -5.11
C VAL A 51 -35.49 -6.64 -3.81
N GLY A 52 -34.82 -7.79 -3.90
CA GLY A 52 -34.42 -8.58 -2.75
C GLY A 52 -33.02 -8.22 -2.34
N GLY A 53 -32.90 -7.30 -1.39
CA GLY A 53 -31.63 -6.97 -0.74
C GLY A 53 -31.86 -5.97 0.37
N SER A 54 -31.52 -6.36 1.59
CA SER A 54 -31.26 -5.39 2.66
C SER A 54 -30.18 -4.45 2.17
N PHE A 55 -30.54 -3.21 1.83
CA PHE A 55 -29.56 -2.16 1.63
C PHE A 55 -28.91 -1.92 2.99
N SER A 56 -27.61 -2.25 3.09
CA SER A 56 -26.80 -1.79 4.20
C SER A 56 -26.97 -0.27 4.30
N THR A 57 -27.48 0.19 5.43
CA THR A 57 -27.64 1.62 5.74
C THR A 57 -26.33 2.26 6.18
N SER A 58 -25.25 1.49 6.26
CA SER A 58 -23.92 2.00 6.51
C SER A 58 -23.18 2.08 5.17
N PRO A 59 -22.95 3.27 4.60
CA PRO A 59 -22.14 3.44 3.40
C PRO A 59 -20.66 3.00 3.58
N TRP A 60 -20.34 2.37 4.71
CA TRP A 60 -19.04 1.93 5.16
C TRP A 60 -18.99 0.43 5.52
N ASP A 61 -20.00 -0.38 5.19
CA ASP A 61 -19.96 -1.85 5.45
C ASP A 61 -18.84 -2.58 4.69
N TRP A 62 -18.22 -1.91 3.71
CA TRP A 62 -17.02 -2.37 3.01
C TRP A 62 -15.71 -2.02 3.73
N VAL A 63 -15.76 -1.20 4.79
CA VAL A 63 -14.56 -0.78 5.53
C VAL A 63 -14.11 -1.94 6.41
N VAL A 64 -13.00 -2.55 6.01
CA VAL A 64 -12.35 -3.60 6.78
C VAL A 64 -11.22 -2.99 7.59
N GLY A 65 -11.35 -3.01 8.91
CA GLY A 65 -10.30 -2.59 9.82
C GLY A 65 -9.22 -3.66 9.99
N GLY A 66 -7.97 -3.23 10.02
CA GLY A 66 -6.85 -3.91 10.64
C GLY A 66 -6.19 -2.90 11.57
N GLY A 67 -5.85 -3.27 12.81
CA GLY A 67 -5.27 -2.31 13.75
C GLY A 67 -3.92 -1.74 13.26
N GLY A 68 -3.51 -0.59 13.80
CA GLY A 68 -2.27 0.10 13.42
C GLY A 68 -2.48 1.29 12.49
N GLN A 69 -1.40 1.77 11.89
CA GLN A 69 -1.40 2.88 10.92
C GLN A 69 -0.89 2.38 9.56
N GLY A 70 -1.75 2.39 8.54
CA GLY A 70 -1.38 2.03 7.17
C GLY A 70 -0.74 3.20 6.43
N LEU A 71 0.39 2.95 5.77
CA LEU A 71 1.19 3.97 5.08
C LEU A 71 1.36 3.68 3.59
N GLY A 72 1.36 2.40 3.20
CA GLY A 72 1.44 1.97 1.80
C GLY A 72 0.28 1.05 1.44
N ILE A 73 -0.26 1.19 0.23
CA ILE A 73 -1.27 0.29 -0.34
C ILE A 73 -1.00 0.03 -1.83
N VAL A 74 -1.21 -1.20 -2.27
CA VAL A 74 -1.18 -1.59 -3.69
C VAL A 74 -2.23 -2.68 -3.96
N ALA A 75 -2.69 -2.80 -5.20
CA ALA A 75 -3.61 -3.86 -5.61
C ALA A 75 -2.98 -4.75 -6.69
N ASP A 76 -3.27 -6.05 -6.65
CA ASP A 76 -2.93 -6.98 -7.74
C ASP A 76 -4.00 -6.97 -8.86
N SER A 77 -3.73 -7.67 -9.95
CA SER A 77 -4.64 -7.78 -11.10
C SER A 77 -5.94 -8.54 -10.81
N ASN A 78 -6.01 -9.27 -9.69
CA ASN A 78 -7.22 -9.95 -9.21
C ASN A 78 -8.06 -9.05 -8.27
N GLY A 79 -7.62 -7.82 -8.01
CA GLY A 79 -8.27 -6.87 -7.12
C GLY A 79 -8.00 -7.14 -5.64
N ASN A 80 -7.04 -8.00 -5.28
CA ASN A 80 -6.62 -8.13 -3.90
C ASN A 80 -5.79 -6.90 -3.51
N ALA A 81 -6.03 -6.35 -2.33
CA ALA A 81 -5.27 -5.23 -1.79
C ALA A 81 -4.18 -5.72 -0.84
N TYR A 82 -3.06 -5.02 -0.82
CA TYR A 82 -1.92 -5.27 0.05
C TYR A 82 -1.60 -3.97 0.76
N VAL A 83 -1.43 -4.04 2.08
CA VAL A 83 -1.22 -2.86 2.93
C VAL A 83 0.02 -3.09 3.79
N THR A 84 0.83 -2.05 3.96
CA THR A 84 1.92 -2.02 4.94
C THR A 84 1.85 -0.76 5.80
N GLY A 85 2.54 -0.79 6.93
CA GLY A 85 2.54 0.26 7.93
C GLY A 85 3.21 -0.22 9.21
N TYR A 86 2.83 0.39 10.34
CA TYR A 86 3.29 -0.03 11.66
C TYR A 86 2.12 -0.22 12.64
N PHE A 87 2.37 -0.94 13.73
CA PHE A 87 1.40 -1.15 14.80
C PHE A 87 2.08 -1.31 16.16
N SER A 88 1.37 -0.94 17.23
CA SER A 88 1.80 -1.13 18.63
C SER A 88 0.87 -2.08 19.37
N GLY A 89 1.42 -2.93 20.24
CA GLY A 89 0.65 -3.89 21.00
C GLY A 89 0.12 -5.03 20.13
N THR A 90 -1.12 -5.46 20.36
CA THR A 90 -1.75 -6.54 19.58
C THR A 90 -2.82 -5.99 18.66
N VAL A 91 -2.73 -6.32 17.38
CA VAL A 91 -3.73 -5.98 16.34
C VAL A 91 -4.27 -7.25 15.70
N SER A 92 -5.45 -7.17 15.09
CA SER A 92 -6.08 -8.31 14.40
C SER A 92 -6.49 -7.95 12.98
N PHE A 93 -6.17 -8.87 12.07
CA PHE A 93 -6.54 -8.88 10.66
C PHE A 93 -7.45 -10.10 10.45
N GLY A 94 -8.74 -9.94 10.73
CA GLY A 94 -9.69 -11.06 10.76
C GLY A 94 -9.30 -12.03 11.89
N ASN A 95 -9.00 -13.28 11.54
CA ASN A 95 -8.59 -14.31 12.50
C ASN A 95 -7.08 -14.34 12.76
N THR A 96 -6.30 -13.49 12.08
CA THR A 96 -4.85 -13.40 12.26
C THR A 96 -4.52 -12.27 13.23
N SER A 97 -3.96 -12.61 14.39
CA SER A 97 -3.47 -11.61 15.35
C SER A 97 -1.95 -11.46 15.26
N LEU A 98 -1.48 -10.22 15.29
CA LEU A 98 -0.06 -9.87 15.35
C LEU A 98 0.20 -9.11 16.64
N THR A 99 1.32 -9.39 17.30
CA THR A 99 1.77 -8.69 18.52
C THR A 99 3.14 -8.10 18.26
N SER A 100 3.31 -6.79 18.51
CA SER A 100 4.60 -6.12 18.33
C SER A 100 5.64 -6.68 19.31
N SER A 101 6.88 -6.75 18.88
CA SER A 101 8.02 -7.13 19.72
C SER A 101 8.63 -5.92 20.44
N GLY A 102 8.37 -4.72 19.94
CA GLY A 102 8.83 -3.45 20.51
C GLY A 102 7.74 -2.40 20.65
N THR A 103 8.18 -1.14 20.54
CA THR A 103 7.30 0.05 20.61
C THR A 103 6.31 0.07 19.45
N ALA A 104 6.79 -0.21 18.24
CA ALA A 104 5.93 -0.50 17.10
C ALA A 104 6.68 -1.39 16.10
N ASP A 105 5.97 -2.34 15.50
CA ASP A 105 6.53 -3.24 14.49
C ASP A 105 5.87 -2.99 13.13
N ILE A 106 6.56 -3.37 12.06
CA ILE A 106 6.07 -3.38 10.70
C ILE A 106 4.97 -4.43 10.57
N PHE A 107 3.86 -4.11 9.90
CA PHE A 107 2.92 -5.11 9.40
C PHE A 107 2.81 -5.10 7.88
N ILE A 108 2.42 -6.24 7.32
CA ILE A 108 2.00 -6.41 5.94
C ILE A 108 0.79 -7.33 5.95
N ALA A 109 -0.28 -6.93 5.29
CA ALA A 109 -1.49 -7.71 5.20
C ALA A 109 -2.03 -7.72 3.78
N LYS A 110 -2.60 -8.86 3.38
CA LYS A 110 -3.31 -9.04 2.10
C LYS A 110 -4.80 -9.22 2.36
N LEU A 111 -5.59 -8.46 1.63
CA LEU A 111 -7.05 -8.48 1.63
C LEU A 111 -7.55 -8.98 0.27
N SER A 112 -8.53 -9.86 0.27
CA SER A 112 -9.19 -10.28 -0.98
C SER A 112 -9.97 -9.13 -1.61
N SER A 113 -10.29 -9.26 -2.90
CA SER A 113 -11.21 -8.34 -3.59
C SER A 113 -12.62 -8.30 -2.99
N SER A 114 -12.97 -9.27 -2.15
CA SER A 114 -14.22 -9.33 -1.38
C SER A 114 -14.11 -8.75 0.03
N GLY A 115 -12.98 -8.17 0.43
CA GLY A 115 -12.79 -7.59 1.75
C GLY A 115 -12.50 -8.62 2.86
N SER A 116 -11.96 -9.80 2.53
CA SER A 116 -11.57 -10.80 3.53
C SER A 116 -10.05 -10.85 3.69
N TRP A 117 -9.55 -10.78 4.93
CA TRP A 117 -8.11 -10.91 5.20
C TRP A 117 -7.64 -12.31 4.81
N LEU A 118 -6.63 -12.38 3.93
CA LEU A 118 -6.05 -13.63 3.44
C LEU A 118 -4.84 -14.04 4.26
N TRP A 119 -3.99 -13.08 4.61
CA TRP A 119 -2.87 -13.26 5.51
C TRP A 119 -2.40 -11.90 6.07
N ALA A 120 -1.72 -11.95 7.21
CA ALA A 120 -0.98 -10.82 7.77
C ALA A 120 0.30 -11.33 8.44
N VAL A 121 1.39 -10.59 8.28
CA VAL A 121 2.70 -10.90 8.90
C VAL A 121 3.33 -9.64 9.46
N LYS A 122 4.24 -9.82 10.41
CA LYS A 122 5.03 -8.75 11.03
C LYS A 122 6.53 -8.89 10.78
N ALA A 123 7.24 -7.79 10.91
CA ALA A 123 8.69 -7.72 11.04
C ALA A 123 9.06 -6.56 11.98
N GLY A 124 10.27 -6.61 12.55
CA GLY A 124 10.74 -5.56 13.47
C GLY A 124 11.61 -6.11 14.59
N GLY A 125 11.87 -5.25 15.57
CA GLY A 125 12.76 -5.46 16.70
C GLY A 125 12.20 -4.87 18.00
N SER A 126 13.06 -4.26 18.80
CA SER A 126 12.73 -3.74 20.13
C SER A 126 12.13 -2.34 20.12
N ASP A 127 12.32 -1.57 19.06
CA ASP A 127 12.03 -0.15 19.02
C ASP A 127 10.87 0.16 18.08
N HIS A 128 10.92 1.29 17.38
CA HIS A 128 9.91 1.67 16.39
C HIS A 128 10.40 1.27 14.99
N ASP A 129 9.64 0.45 14.29
CA ASP A 129 9.95 0.02 12.94
C ASP A 129 8.71 0.21 12.03
N GLU A 130 8.94 0.70 10.82
CA GLU A 130 7.89 1.18 9.94
C GLU A 130 8.05 0.68 8.51
N GLY A 131 6.98 0.13 7.93
CA GLY A 131 6.86 -0.11 6.49
C GLY A 131 6.16 1.07 5.82
N SER A 132 6.84 1.74 4.87
CA SER A 132 6.35 2.97 4.26
C SER A 132 5.90 2.76 2.81
N GLY A 133 6.63 1.93 2.05
CA GLY A 133 6.34 1.65 0.63
C GLY A 133 6.03 0.18 0.38
N ILE A 134 5.13 -0.09 -0.57
CA ILE A 134 4.75 -1.44 -0.98
C ILE A 134 4.56 -1.55 -2.51
N ALA A 135 5.02 -2.67 -3.08
CA ALA A 135 4.78 -3.05 -4.46
C ALA A 135 4.47 -4.56 -4.55
N VAL A 136 3.78 -4.98 -5.62
CA VAL A 136 3.41 -6.39 -5.84
C VAL A 136 3.73 -6.77 -7.29
N ASP A 137 4.32 -7.94 -7.50
CA ASP A 137 4.57 -8.47 -8.84
C ASP A 137 3.39 -9.28 -9.39
N SER A 138 3.49 -9.72 -10.65
CA SER A 138 2.44 -10.53 -11.30
C SER A 138 2.24 -11.92 -10.69
N SER A 139 3.21 -12.42 -9.93
CA SER A 139 3.11 -13.69 -9.19
C SER A 139 2.43 -13.51 -7.83
N GLY A 140 2.15 -12.26 -7.45
CA GLY A 140 1.58 -11.88 -6.16
C GLY A 140 2.61 -11.79 -5.04
N ASP A 141 3.92 -11.89 -5.35
CA ASP A 141 4.97 -11.64 -4.38
C ASP A 141 5.02 -10.14 -4.07
N THR A 142 5.19 -9.84 -2.79
CA THR A 142 5.11 -8.47 -2.26
C THR A 142 6.49 -7.98 -1.87
N TYR A 143 6.76 -6.72 -2.17
CA TYR A 143 8.01 -6.04 -1.89
C TYR A 143 7.70 -4.82 -1.04
N ILE A 144 8.46 -4.64 0.03
CA ILE A 144 8.28 -3.49 0.92
C ILE A 144 9.60 -2.79 1.19
N THR A 145 9.50 -1.50 1.48
CA THR A 145 10.60 -0.70 2.01
C THR A 145 10.10 0.17 3.16
N GLY A 146 11.03 0.69 3.94
CA GLY A 146 10.77 1.45 5.15
C GLY A 146 12.05 1.65 5.93
N HIS A 147 11.92 1.86 7.23
CA HIS A 147 13.05 1.93 8.15
C HIS A 147 12.79 1.11 9.41
N PHE A 148 13.86 0.74 10.10
CA PHE A 148 13.80 0.16 11.44
C PHE A 148 14.74 0.95 12.36
N SER A 149 14.23 1.42 13.51
CA SER A 149 15.05 2.09 14.54
C SER A 149 15.75 1.08 15.46
N SER A 150 15.32 -0.18 15.42
CA SER A 150 15.84 -1.23 16.28
C SER A 150 17.31 -1.56 15.96
N PRO A 151 18.16 -1.88 16.95
CA PRO A 151 19.53 -2.37 16.71
C PRO A 151 19.57 -3.65 15.85
N SER A 152 18.48 -4.42 15.88
CA SER A 152 18.25 -5.56 15.00
C SER A 152 16.77 -5.69 14.69
N ALA A 153 16.43 -5.93 13.42
CA ALA A 153 15.06 -6.19 12.97
C ALA A 153 14.98 -7.57 12.31
N THR A 154 13.94 -8.34 12.64
CA THR A 154 13.76 -9.70 12.16
C THR A 154 12.58 -9.82 11.19
N PHE A 155 12.86 -10.38 10.02
CA PHE A 155 11.95 -10.65 8.90
C PHE A 155 11.86 -12.17 8.71
N GLY A 156 10.97 -12.82 9.46
CA GLY A 156 10.89 -14.28 9.50
C GLY A 156 12.18 -14.88 10.06
N ASN A 157 12.94 -15.59 9.21
CA ASN A 157 14.23 -16.19 9.59
C ASN A 157 15.45 -15.32 9.24
N THR A 158 15.25 -14.13 8.66
CA THR A 158 16.32 -13.19 8.33
C THR A 158 16.39 -12.10 9.38
N SER A 159 17.55 -11.88 10.00
CA SER A 159 17.77 -10.74 10.89
C SER A 159 18.73 -9.74 10.24
N LEU A 160 18.35 -8.47 10.26
CA LEU A 160 19.19 -7.35 9.83
C LEU A 160 19.73 -6.67 11.08
N SER A 161 21.04 -6.44 11.12
CA SER A 161 21.69 -5.69 12.20
C SER A 161 22.63 -4.67 11.57
N ILE A 162 22.19 -3.42 11.57
CA ILE A 162 22.92 -2.29 11.00
C ILE A 162 23.20 -1.32 12.14
N SER A 163 24.45 -0.85 12.21
CA SER A 163 24.85 0.19 13.17
C SER A 163 24.31 1.55 12.72
N GLY A 164 23.89 2.41 13.66
CA GLY A 164 23.26 3.71 13.37
C GLY A 164 21.84 3.79 13.94
N ILE A 165 21.22 4.97 13.84
CA ILE A 165 19.80 5.16 14.17
C ILE A 165 18.99 5.17 12.87
N ASN A 166 17.86 4.46 12.81
CA ASN A 166 17.02 4.27 11.62
C ASN A 166 17.76 3.78 10.38
N SER A 167 17.64 2.48 10.10
CA SER A 167 18.21 1.86 8.90
C SER A 167 17.14 1.50 7.88
N ILE A 168 17.43 1.74 6.61
CA ILE A 168 16.59 1.38 5.47
C ILE A 168 16.52 -0.14 5.38
N PHE A 169 15.35 -0.67 5.07
CA PHE A 169 15.21 -2.06 4.62
C PHE A 169 14.48 -2.17 3.28
N VAL A 170 14.73 -3.29 2.60
CA VAL A 170 13.94 -3.82 1.50
C VAL A 170 13.69 -5.28 1.79
N ALA A 171 12.46 -5.74 1.65
CA ALA A 171 12.13 -7.14 1.88
C ALA A 171 11.13 -7.67 0.88
N LYS A 172 11.23 -8.97 0.60
CA LYS A 172 10.31 -9.72 -0.26
C LYS A 172 9.53 -10.75 0.55
N ILE A 173 8.24 -10.84 0.27
CA ILE A 173 7.28 -11.77 0.86
C ILE A 173 6.62 -12.55 -0.28
N SER A 174 6.47 -13.86 -0.11
CA SER A 174 5.76 -14.69 -1.10
C SER A 174 4.29 -14.31 -1.18
N SER A 175 3.62 -14.70 -2.27
CA SER A 175 2.17 -14.57 -2.41
C SER A 175 1.32 -15.20 -1.29
N THR A 176 1.92 -16.12 -0.52
CA THR A 176 1.33 -16.80 0.65
C THR A 176 1.71 -16.17 1.99
N GLY A 177 2.36 -14.99 2.00
CA GLY A 177 2.73 -14.30 3.22
C GLY A 177 3.98 -14.84 3.92
N SER A 178 4.90 -15.50 3.21
CA SER A 178 6.15 -16.00 3.81
C SER A 178 7.34 -15.13 3.40
N TRP A 179 8.08 -14.60 4.39
CA TRP A 179 9.32 -13.84 4.16
C TRP A 179 10.32 -14.66 3.34
N GLN A 180 10.81 -14.09 2.24
CA GLN A 180 11.77 -14.72 1.32
C GLN A 180 13.19 -14.20 1.55
N TRP A 181 13.34 -12.87 1.57
CA TRP A 181 14.60 -12.21 1.88
C TRP A 181 14.34 -10.83 2.45
N ALA A 182 15.33 -10.31 3.20
CA ALA A 182 15.40 -8.92 3.61
C ALA A 182 16.85 -8.42 3.43
N LYS A 183 16.98 -7.15 3.07
CA LYS A 183 18.24 -6.45 2.81
C LYS A 183 18.17 -5.10 3.48
N GLY A 184 19.25 -4.71 4.15
CA GLY A 184 19.31 -3.42 4.79
C GLY A 184 20.38 -2.52 4.16
N ALA A 185 20.20 -1.23 4.36
CA ALA A 185 21.17 -0.18 4.06
C ALA A 185 21.09 0.87 5.18
N GLY A 186 22.21 1.48 5.51
CA GLY A 186 22.24 2.51 6.54
C GLY A 186 23.64 3.05 6.77
N SER A 187 23.71 4.08 7.61
CA SER A 187 24.92 4.78 7.98
C SER A 187 25.44 4.31 9.34
N ALA A 188 26.63 3.68 9.36
CA ALA A 188 27.20 3.04 10.56
C ALA A 188 27.45 4.00 11.75
N ASN A 189 27.50 5.31 11.51
CA ASN A 189 27.98 6.31 12.47
C ASN A 189 27.12 7.58 12.51
N SER A 190 25.90 7.57 11.99
CA SER A 190 25.05 8.77 12.03
C SER A 190 24.08 8.71 13.23
N ASN A 191 23.83 9.87 13.83
CA ASN A 191 22.67 10.11 14.68
C ASN A 191 21.50 10.66 13.84
N ASN A 192 21.48 10.35 12.55
CA ASN A 192 20.51 10.90 11.61
C ASN A 192 19.70 9.77 10.97
N TYR A 193 18.56 10.13 10.37
CA TYR A 193 17.56 9.17 9.94
C TYR A 193 17.73 8.77 8.47
N ASP A 194 18.00 7.49 8.21
CA ASP A 194 17.92 6.93 6.85
C ASP A 194 16.55 6.24 6.65
N GLU A 195 15.81 6.62 5.61
CA GLU A 195 14.43 6.16 5.39
C GLU A 195 14.21 5.65 3.96
N GLY A 196 13.67 4.43 3.82
CA GLY A 196 13.06 3.98 2.57
C GLY A 196 11.61 4.44 2.50
N ARG A 197 11.20 5.08 1.40
CA ARG A 197 9.84 5.63 1.24
C ARG A 197 9.09 5.02 0.08
N GLY A 198 9.66 5.10 -1.12
CA GLY A 198 9.08 4.58 -2.35
C GLY A 198 9.71 3.26 -2.77
N ILE A 199 8.90 2.34 -3.31
CA ILE A 199 9.37 1.08 -3.89
C ILE A 199 8.58 0.76 -5.17
N SER A 200 9.26 0.19 -6.16
CA SER A 200 8.66 -0.34 -7.37
C SER A 200 9.35 -1.63 -7.78
N VAL A 201 8.58 -2.54 -8.40
CA VAL A 201 9.09 -3.79 -8.97
C VAL A 201 8.70 -3.85 -10.44
N SER A 202 9.65 -4.21 -11.30
CA SER A 202 9.40 -4.38 -12.73
C SER A 202 8.97 -5.82 -13.06
N SER A 203 8.51 -6.06 -14.29
CA SER A 203 8.09 -7.40 -14.74
C SER A 203 9.23 -8.43 -14.79
N ASN A 204 10.50 -8.00 -14.77
CA ASN A 204 11.65 -8.92 -14.72
C ASN A 204 12.07 -9.25 -13.27
N GLY A 205 11.41 -8.65 -12.27
CA GLY A 205 11.70 -8.85 -10.85
C GLY A 205 12.74 -7.90 -10.27
N GLU A 206 13.28 -6.96 -11.04
CA GLU A 206 14.12 -5.87 -10.54
C GLU A 206 13.31 -4.92 -9.68
N VAL A 207 13.92 -4.48 -8.58
CA VAL A 207 13.30 -3.63 -7.56
C VAL A 207 14.07 -2.32 -7.50
N ALA A 208 13.35 -1.19 -7.43
CA ALA A 208 13.93 0.11 -7.14
C ALA A 208 13.32 0.66 -5.86
N ILE A 209 14.16 1.28 -5.04
CA ILE A 209 13.73 2.03 -3.86
C ILE A 209 14.27 3.46 -3.90
N THR A 210 13.56 4.35 -3.22
CA THR A 210 13.97 5.74 -3.01
C THR A 210 13.56 6.20 -1.62
N GLY A 211 14.15 7.29 -1.16
CA GLY A 211 13.92 7.84 0.16
C GLY A 211 14.92 8.94 0.48
N CYS A 212 15.27 9.08 1.74
CA CYS A 212 16.33 9.97 2.19
C CYS A 212 17.42 9.24 2.98
N ILE A 213 18.63 9.79 2.90
CA ILE A 213 19.74 9.48 3.80
C ILE A 213 20.22 10.76 4.45
N ALA A 214 20.82 10.65 5.63
CA ALA A 214 21.32 11.79 6.38
C ALA A 214 22.75 11.56 6.91
N GLY A 215 23.47 10.64 6.27
CA GLY A 215 24.86 10.31 6.53
C GLY A 215 25.41 9.43 5.41
N ASP A 216 26.71 9.17 5.45
CA ASP A 216 27.34 8.25 4.51
C ASP A 216 26.72 6.85 4.65
N THR A 217 26.00 6.42 3.63
CA THR A 217 25.15 5.24 3.67
C THR A 217 25.62 4.20 2.67
N SER A 218 25.65 2.93 3.10
CA SER A 218 26.08 1.81 2.26
C SER A 218 24.92 0.89 1.91
N PHE A 219 24.75 0.68 0.60
CA PHE A 219 23.84 -0.29 -0.02
C PHE A 219 24.68 -1.49 -0.49
N GLY A 220 25.01 -2.40 0.43
CA GLY A 220 25.94 -3.48 0.15
C GLY A 220 27.35 -2.95 -0.16
N THR A 221 27.78 -3.06 -1.42
CA THR A 221 29.10 -2.55 -1.86
C THR A 221 29.04 -1.13 -2.46
N TYR A 222 27.84 -0.58 -2.63
CA TYR A 222 27.64 0.78 -3.15
C TYR A 222 27.54 1.75 -1.98
N SER A 223 28.53 2.61 -1.81
CA SER A 223 28.54 3.64 -0.78
C SER A 223 28.19 5.00 -1.38
N LEU A 224 27.27 5.70 -0.72
CA LEU A 224 26.91 7.08 -1.04
C LEU A 224 27.55 8.00 -0.02
N THR A 225 28.21 9.06 -0.50
CA THR A 225 28.80 10.10 0.36
C THR A 225 27.81 11.24 0.47
N HIS A 226 27.25 11.43 1.66
CA HIS A 226 26.26 12.44 1.96
C HIS A 226 26.86 13.86 1.89
N ASP A 227 26.13 14.82 1.33
CA ASP A 227 26.51 16.22 1.26
C ASP A 227 25.33 17.13 1.65
N GLY A 228 25.25 17.55 2.91
CA GLY A 228 24.24 18.50 3.37
C GLY A 228 23.54 18.08 4.66
N GLU A 229 22.20 18.18 4.68
CA GLU A 229 21.38 17.76 5.83
C GLU A 229 20.69 16.42 5.56
N GLN A 230 19.93 16.32 4.46
CA GLN A 230 19.39 15.07 3.93
C GLN A 230 19.58 15.04 2.42
N ASP A 231 19.87 13.86 1.89
CA ASP A 231 19.95 13.62 0.45
C ASP A 231 18.96 12.56 0.02
N GLY A 232 18.34 12.78 -1.13
CA GLY A 232 17.56 11.75 -1.80
C GLY A 232 18.48 10.67 -2.34
N PHE A 233 17.97 9.44 -2.45
CA PHE A 233 18.69 8.36 -3.13
C PHE A 233 17.78 7.58 -4.06
N VAL A 234 18.39 6.89 -5.01
CA VAL A 234 17.79 5.75 -5.72
C VAL A 234 18.73 4.57 -5.61
N ALA A 235 18.20 3.40 -5.26
CA ALA A 235 18.95 2.15 -5.24
C ALA A 235 18.14 1.04 -5.90
N THR A 236 18.81 0.14 -6.63
CA THR A 236 18.17 -0.98 -7.32
C THR A 236 18.67 -2.32 -6.81
N LEU A 237 17.83 -3.34 -6.86
CA LEU A 237 18.13 -4.72 -6.50
C LEU A 237 17.62 -5.69 -7.56
N ASP A 238 18.30 -6.81 -7.72
CA ASP A 238 17.77 -7.94 -8.48
C ASP A 238 16.65 -8.68 -7.73
N ILE A 239 16.04 -9.66 -8.40
CA ILE A 239 14.97 -10.51 -7.86
C ILE A 239 15.36 -11.30 -6.60
N ASN A 240 16.67 -11.50 -6.35
CA ASN A 240 17.22 -12.22 -5.20
C ASN A 240 17.62 -11.26 -4.06
N GLY A 241 17.40 -9.95 -4.22
CA GLY A 241 17.79 -8.93 -3.27
C GLY A 241 19.29 -8.59 -3.31
N THR A 242 19.98 -8.83 -4.42
CA THR A 242 21.36 -8.33 -4.59
C THR A 242 21.29 -6.88 -5.02
N TRP A 243 21.93 -5.97 -4.30
CA TRP A 243 22.07 -4.57 -4.72
C TRP A 243 22.77 -4.50 -6.08
N LEU A 244 22.18 -3.77 -7.03
CA LEU A 244 22.67 -3.57 -8.39
C LEU A 244 23.25 -2.18 -8.61
N SER A 245 22.70 -1.17 -7.94
CA SER A 245 23.21 0.20 -8.00
C SER A 245 22.69 1.03 -6.83
N ALA A 246 23.37 2.13 -6.53
CA ALA A 246 22.87 3.21 -5.69
C ALA A 246 23.42 4.54 -6.22
N ALA A 247 22.60 5.59 -6.20
CA ALA A 247 22.99 6.93 -6.58
C ALA A 247 22.28 7.98 -5.72
N LEU A 248 22.96 9.10 -5.46
CA LEU A 248 22.35 10.26 -4.84
C LEU A 248 21.47 11.02 -5.82
N ILE A 249 20.41 11.59 -5.27
CA ILE A 249 19.47 12.47 -5.92
C ILE A 249 19.30 13.69 -5.02
N GLY A 250 20.01 14.76 -5.34
CA GLY A 250 20.11 15.92 -4.46
C GLY A 250 21.32 16.77 -4.73
N GLY A 251 21.56 17.75 -3.87
CA GLY A 251 22.77 18.57 -3.87
C GLY A 251 23.09 18.94 -2.42
N SER A 252 23.89 19.97 -2.18
CA SER A 252 24.31 20.39 -0.83
C SER A 252 23.17 20.95 0.07
N SER A 253 21.92 20.63 -0.21
CA SER A 253 20.71 21.12 0.46
C SER A 253 19.67 20.02 0.51
N ASP A 254 18.75 20.12 1.47
CA ASP A 254 17.74 19.09 1.76
C ASP A 254 17.06 18.56 0.50
N ALA A 255 17.22 17.26 0.28
CA ALA A 255 16.60 16.49 -0.78
C ALA A 255 16.09 15.16 -0.22
N HIS A 256 14.94 14.72 -0.73
CA HIS A 256 14.41 13.41 -0.41
C HIS A 256 13.55 12.87 -1.56
N GLY A 257 13.76 11.59 -1.89
CA GLY A 257 12.87 10.86 -2.77
C GLY A 257 11.60 10.43 -2.05
N ASN A 258 10.45 10.54 -2.72
CA ASN A 258 9.14 10.16 -2.18
C ASN A 258 8.57 8.93 -2.89
N THR A 259 8.70 8.85 -4.21
CA THR A 259 8.22 7.71 -4.99
C THR A 259 9.20 7.37 -6.09
N VAL A 260 9.21 6.09 -6.47
CA VAL A 260 10.00 5.58 -7.60
C VAL A 260 9.13 4.67 -8.42
N ILE A 261 9.29 4.70 -9.75
CA ILE A 261 8.70 3.73 -10.67
C ILE A 261 9.79 3.15 -11.56
N LEU A 262 9.68 1.86 -11.87
CA LEU A 262 10.49 1.20 -12.89
C LEU A 262 9.71 1.04 -14.19
N ASP A 263 10.35 1.30 -15.33
CA ASP A 263 9.82 0.86 -16.62
C ASP A 263 10.21 -0.59 -16.94
N SER A 264 9.72 -1.10 -18.08
CA SER A 264 10.01 -2.46 -18.55
C SER A 264 11.48 -2.72 -18.92
N GLN A 265 12.28 -1.66 -19.05
CA GLN A 265 13.70 -1.71 -19.37
C GLN A 265 14.57 -1.63 -18.11
N GLY A 266 13.98 -1.42 -16.93
CA GLY A 266 14.70 -1.24 -15.66
C GLY A 266 15.13 0.21 -15.39
N ASN A 267 14.65 1.20 -16.15
CA ASN A 267 14.97 2.60 -15.83
C ASN A 267 14.10 3.05 -14.64
N ALA A 268 14.76 3.66 -13.64
CA ALA A 268 14.10 4.21 -12.47
C ALA A 268 13.77 5.70 -12.65
N TYR A 269 12.52 6.07 -12.36
CA TYR A 269 12.04 7.44 -12.36
C TYR A 269 11.61 7.81 -10.95
N VAL A 270 12.25 8.82 -10.38
CA VAL A 270 12.03 9.24 -8.99
C VAL A 270 11.35 10.60 -8.95
N SER A 271 10.39 10.76 -8.04
CA SER A 271 9.88 12.07 -7.63
C SER A 271 10.17 12.33 -6.16
N GLY A 272 10.28 13.60 -5.78
CA GLY A 272 10.76 13.98 -4.46
C GLY A 272 10.77 15.49 -4.26
N PHE A 273 11.26 15.90 -3.11
CA PHE A 273 11.62 17.28 -2.84
C PHE A 273 13.11 17.46 -3.07
N PHE A 274 13.48 18.56 -3.71
CA PHE A 274 14.87 18.92 -3.95
C PHE A 274 15.03 20.41 -3.73
N ALA A 275 15.70 20.80 -2.65
CA ALA A 275 16.03 22.20 -2.44
C ALA A 275 17.11 22.63 -3.44
N TYR A 276 16.81 23.68 -4.21
CA TYR A 276 17.73 24.27 -5.20
C TYR A 276 18.12 23.32 -6.36
N LYS A 277 19.33 23.46 -6.92
CA LYS A 277 19.79 22.67 -8.07
C LYS A 277 20.11 21.25 -7.60
N ALA A 278 19.25 20.29 -7.93
CA ALA A 278 19.53 18.87 -7.76
C ALA A 278 20.58 18.39 -8.77
N THR A 279 21.45 17.49 -8.32
CA THR A 279 22.31 16.67 -9.16
C THR A 279 21.77 15.24 -9.16
N PHE A 280 21.89 14.57 -10.31
CA PHE A 280 21.46 13.19 -10.51
C PHE A 280 22.68 12.39 -10.96
N GLY A 281 23.37 11.76 -10.01
CA GLY A 281 24.67 11.15 -10.26
C GLY A 281 25.73 12.15 -10.77
N ASN A 282 26.69 11.68 -11.58
CA ASN A 282 27.80 12.50 -12.09
C ASN A 282 27.44 13.44 -13.25
N ILE A 283 26.17 13.74 -13.47
CA ILE A 283 25.72 14.57 -14.60
C ILE A 283 25.60 16.03 -14.10
N ASN A 284 26.61 16.85 -14.43
CA ASN A 284 26.71 18.27 -14.07
C ASN A 284 25.79 19.19 -14.90
#